data_AF-A0A848SVH2-F1
#
_entry.id   AF-A0A848SVH2-F1
#
_cell.length_a   1.000
_cell.length_b   1.000
_cell.length_c   1.000
_cell.angle_alpha   90.00
_cell.angle_beta   90.00
_cell.angle_gamma   90.00
#
_symmetry.space_group_name_H-M   'P 1'
#
loop_
_entity.id
_entity.type
_entity.pdbx_description
1 polymer ?
#
loop_
_entity_poly.entity_id
_entity_poly.type
_entity_poly.pdbx_seq_one_letter_code
_entity_poly.pdbx_strand_id
1 'polypeptide(L)'
;MVSGRFAGFLGLFAFAFFIFGEVAPAQARWQCVTYARHVSDFEIRGNAHTWWAQAEDLHERGSIPETGSVMVLRPHGRMRLGHVAFVREVVNDRQIRLNHANWSSRGMVESNVLAEDVSPDNDWSVVKVWHTPTGQLGITNYPVYGFIYADAAGTREDDLIGAPLQIAAHLDEPASLPRRGRTALAARAPSGGGGSANQPRDLIGDLLTEVD
;
A
#
# COMPACT_ATOMS: atom_id res chain seq x y z
N MET A 1 32.68 93.99 -15.74
CA MET A 1 33.67 92.91 -15.78
C MET A 1 33.66 92.19 -14.44
N VAL A 2 33.13 90.96 -14.38
CA VAL A 2 33.57 89.80 -13.59
C VAL A 2 32.60 88.69 -13.97
N SER A 3 33.06 87.78 -14.85
CA SER A 3 32.35 86.54 -15.17
C SER A 3 32.75 85.48 -14.14
N GLY A 4 31.84 85.14 -13.23
CA GLY A 4 31.98 83.98 -12.34
C GLY A 4 31.17 82.81 -12.88
N ARG A 5 31.82 81.85 -13.53
CA ARG A 5 31.19 80.58 -13.95
C ARG A 5 31.24 79.61 -12.77
N PHE A 6 30.08 79.34 -12.17
CA PHE A 6 29.90 78.15 -11.32
C PHE A 6 29.88 76.92 -12.22
N ALA A 7 30.95 76.12 -12.18
CA ALA A 7 30.96 74.79 -12.78
C ALA A 7 30.60 73.77 -11.70
N GLY A 8 29.47 73.09 -11.91
CA GLY A 8 28.86 72.16 -10.98
C GLY A 8 29.69 70.89 -10.73
N PHE A 9 29.56 70.38 -9.52
CA PHE A 9 30.07 69.08 -9.11
C PHE A 9 29.40 67.97 -9.93
N LEU A 10 30.21 67.22 -10.68
CA LEU A 10 29.80 66.00 -11.38
C LEU A 10 29.65 64.89 -10.33
N GLY A 11 28.42 64.65 -9.88
CA GLY A 11 28.07 63.56 -8.98
C GLY A 11 28.24 62.20 -9.65
N LEU A 12 29.25 61.45 -9.25
CA LEU A 12 29.45 60.06 -9.67
C LEU A 12 28.52 59.16 -8.84
N PHE A 13 27.27 58.98 -9.27
CA PHE A 13 26.38 57.97 -8.69
C PHE A 13 26.84 56.59 -9.16
N ALA A 14 27.72 55.95 -8.38
CA ALA A 14 28.01 54.53 -8.51
C ALA A 14 26.72 53.75 -8.20
N PHE A 15 26.06 53.26 -9.26
CA PHE A 15 24.95 52.32 -9.14
C PHE A 15 25.50 51.03 -8.52
N ALA A 16 25.27 50.85 -7.23
CA ALA A 16 25.52 49.58 -6.56
C ALA A 16 24.55 48.54 -7.14
N PHE A 17 25.06 47.69 -8.03
CA PHE A 17 24.41 46.44 -8.40
C PHE A 17 24.36 45.57 -7.14
N PHE A 18 23.25 45.66 -6.40
CA PHE A 18 22.89 44.65 -5.43
C PHE A 18 22.74 43.34 -6.18
N ILE A 19 23.72 42.46 -6.03
CA ILE A 19 23.62 41.04 -6.43
C ILE A 19 22.46 40.47 -5.60
N PHE A 20 21.26 40.43 -6.19
CA PHE A 20 20.19 39.56 -5.72
C PHE A 20 20.68 38.14 -5.96
N GLY A 21 21.29 37.53 -4.93
CA GLY A 21 21.50 36.09 -4.92
C GLY A 21 20.12 35.45 -4.98
N GLU A 22 19.80 34.76 -6.08
CA GLU A 22 18.66 33.86 -6.12
C GLU A 22 18.90 32.78 -5.07
N VAL A 23 18.28 32.95 -3.90
CA VAL A 23 18.10 31.86 -2.95
C VAL A 23 17.14 30.90 -3.64
N ALA A 24 17.67 29.84 -4.23
CA ALA A 24 16.84 28.78 -4.79
C ALA A 24 15.84 28.32 -3.72
N PRO A 25 14.53 28.25 -4.03
CA PRO A 25 13.54 27.90 -3.03
C PRO A 25 13.87 26.52 -2.47
N ALA A 26 13.89 26.41 -1.14
CA ALA A 26 14.01 25.12 -0.49
C ALA A 26 12.80 24.27 -0.92
N GLN A 27 13.04 23.24 -1.75
CA GLN A 27 11.96 22.34 -2.17
C GLN A 27 11.39 21.64 -0.92
N ALA A 28 10.08 21.80 -0.71
CA ALA A 28 9.38 21.17 0.41
C ALA A 28 9.56 19.65 0.33
N ARG A 29 10.16 19.06 1.38
CA ARG A 29 10.42 17.62 1.45
C ARG A 29 9.26 16.90 2.11
N TRP A 30 8.35 16.37 1.29
CA TRP A 30 7.19 15.63 1.77
C TRP A 30 7.58 14.43 2.62
N GLN A 31 6.93 14.25 3.76
CA GLN A 31 7.05 13.05 4.58
C GLN A 31 5.83 12.17 4.32
N CYS A 32 5.98 10.85 4.41
CA CYS A 32 4.88 9.90 4.17
C CYS A 32 3.64 10.21 5.02
N VAL A 33 3.82 10.40 6.33
CA VAL A 33 2.73 10.73 7.27
C VAL A 33 2.07 12.09 7.02
N THR A 34 2.81 13.08 6.52
CA THR A 34 2.24 14.39 6.19
C THR A 34 1.52 14.36 4.85
N TYR A 35 2.07 13.62 3.90
CA TYR A 35 1.44 13.42 2.60
C TYR A 35 0.16 12.58 2.71
N ALA A 36 0.17 11.48 3.47
CA ALA A 36 -1.01 10.65 3.68
C ALA A 36 -2.18 11.48 4.22
N ARG A 37 -1.98 12.27 5.28
CA ARG A 37 -3.00 13.21 5.80
C ARG A 37 -3.41 14.31 4.83
N HIS A 38 -2.55 14.66 3.87
CA HIS A 38 -2.89 15.69 2.88
C HIS A 38 -3.84 15.15 1.80
N VAL A 39 -3.74 13.86 1.47
CA VAL A 39 -4.51 13.22 0.40
C VAL A 39 -5.66 12.35 0.90
N SER A 40 -5.88 12.30 2.21
CA SER A 40 -6.93 11.51 2.86
C SER A 40 -7.51 12.29 4.03
N ASP A 41 -8.60 11.79 4.61
CA ASP A 41 -9.25 12.42 5.75
C ASP A 41 -8.73 11.87 7.11
N PHE A 42 -7.61 11.14 7.12
CA PHE A 42 -6.97 10.66 8.36
C PHE A 42 -6.25 11.79 9.11
N GLU A 43 -6.45 11.87 10.43
CA GLU A 43 -5.85 12.90 11.29
C GLU A 43 -4.78 12.37 12.28
N ILE A 44 -4.34 11.12 12.08
CA ILE A 44 -3.35 10.46 12.93
C ILE A 44 -1.96 11.13 12.79
N ARG A 45 -1.28 11.40 13.92
CA ARG A 45 0.00 12.12 13.95
C ARG A 45 1.08 11.29 14.66
N GLY A 46 2.32 11.51 14.23
CA GLY A 46 3.50 10.84 14.81
C GLY A 46 4.28 10.05 13.76
N ASN A 47 5.09 9.11 14.23
CA ASN A 47 5.86 8.24 13.35
C ASN A 47 4.93 7.24 12.65
N ALA A 48 5.25 6.84 11.42
CA ALA A 48 4.39 5.96 10.63
C ALA A 48 4.00 4.66 11.36
N HIS A 49 4.94 3.99 12.05
CA HIS A 49 4.64 2.76 12.76
C HIS A 49 3.69 2.92 13.96
N THR A 50 3.55 4.12 14.53
CA THR A 50 2.65 4.35 15.67
C THR A 50 1.20 4.46 15.23
N TRP A 51 0.95 4.72 13.94
CA TRP A 51 -0.40 4.89 13.41
C TRP A 51 -1.25 3.65 13.62
N TRP A 52 -0.67 2.46 13.53
CA TRP A 52 -1.39 1.21 13.71
C TRP A 52 -2.05 1.09 15.09
N ALA A 53 -1.32 1.45 16.16
CA ALA A 53 -1.84 1.42 17.51
C ALA A 53 -2.78 2.60 17.79
N GLN A 54 -2.44 3.79 17.28
CA GLN A 54 -3.26 5.00 17.47
C GLN A 54 -4.62 4.91 16.77
N ALA A 55 -4.71 4.15 15.67
CA ALA A 55 -5.95 3.95 14.96
C ALA A 55 -6.96 3.07 15.70
N GLU A 56 -6.56 2.27 16.68
CA GLU A 56 -7.41 1.26 17.34
C GLU A 56 -8.76 1.80 17.84
N ASP A 57 -8.78 3.03 18.35
CA ASP A 57 -9.99 3.68 18.87
C ASP A 57 -10.56 4.77 17.93
N LEU A 58 -9.90 5.04 16.81
CA LEU A 58 -10.24 6.13 15.88
C LEU A 58 -10.81 5.63 14.56
N HIS A 59 -10.33 4.49 14.08
CA HIS A 59 -10.66 3.92 12.78
C HIS A 59 -10.64 2.39 12.83
N GLU A 60 -11.44 1.76 12.00
CA GLU A 60 -11.33 0.30 11.82
C GLU A 60 -9.98 -0.07 11.18
N ARG A 61 -9.52 -1.27 11.50
CA ARG A 61 -8.25 -1.82 11.04
C ARG A 61 -8.43 -3.26 10.58
N GLY A 62 -7.67 -3.67 9.57
CA GLY A 62 -7.70 -5.04 9.08
C GLY A 62 -6.50 -5.38 8.21
N SER A 63 -6.53 -6.57 7.61
CA SER A 63 -5.47 -7.09 6.73
C SER A 63 -5.81 -6.99 5.25
N ILE A 64 -7.06 -6.69 4.89
CA ILE A 64 -7.48 -6.61 3.49
C ILE A 64 -7.36 -5.16 3.03
N PRO A 65 -6.73 -4.87 1.87
CA PRO A 65 -6.67 -3.51 1.35
C PRO A 65 -8.04 -3.05 0.85
N GLU A 66 -8.35 -1.78 1.10
CA GLU A 66 -9.51 -1.10 0.53
C GLU A 66 -9.09 0.21 -0.13
N THR A 67 -9.76 0.60 -1.21
CA THR A 67 -9.59 1.94 -1.78
C THR A 67 -9.94 2.99 -0.73
N GLY A 68 -9.06 3.98 -0.54
CA GLY A 68 -9.21 5.00 0.50
C GLY A 68 -8.54 4.65 1.83
N SER A 69 -8.14 3.39 2.04
CA SER A 69 -7.42 2.97 3.25
C SER A 69 -5.96 3.45 3.25
N VAL A 70 -5.30 3.38 4.40
CA VAL A 70 -3.86 3.62 4.54
C VAL A 70 -3.16 2.33 4.95
N MET A 71 -2.24 1.86 4.10
CA MET A 71 -1.35 0.75 4.42
C MET A 71 -0.26 1.22 5.40
N VAL A 72 -0.03 0.45 6.47
CA VAL A 72 1.01 0.74 7.48
C VAL A 72 2.10 -0.32 7.46
N LEU A 73 3.30 0.06 7.05
CA LEU A 73 4.48 -0.79 7.07
C LEU A 73 5.17 -0.76 8.44
N ARG A 74 5.60 -1.92 8.91
CA ARG A 74 6.36 -2.03 10.17
C ARG A 74 7.77 -1.47 10.00
N PRO A 75 8.44 -1.05 11.09
CA PRO A 75 9.85 -0.75 11.04
C PRO A 75 10.65 -1.94 10.48
N HIS A 76 11.47 -1.69 9.46
CA HIS A 76 12.26 -2.76 8.83
C HIS A 76 13.57 -2.22 8.26
N GLY A 77 14.69 -2.86 8.60
CA GLY A 77 16.03 -2.43 8.18
C GLY A 77 16.31 -0.97 8.49
N ARG A 78 16.57 -0.17 7.44
CA ARG A 78 16.85 1.28 7.57
C ARG A 78 15.59 2.13 7.77
N MET A 79 14.40 1.58 7.50
CA MET A 79 13.09 2.24 7.67
C MET A 79 12.62 2.13 9.13
N ARG A 80 13.37 2.73 10.06
CA ARG A 80 13.14 2.58 11.51
C ARG A 80 11.84 3.21 12.01
N LEU A 81 11.28 4.16 11.28
CA LEU A 81 10.06 4.87 11.67
C LEU A 81 8.78 4.20 11.13
N GLY A 82 8.91 3.10 10.39
CA GLY A 82 7.83 2.54 9.56
C GLY A 82 7.56 3.41 8.33
N HIS A 83 6.48 3.10 7.62
CA HIS A 83 6.01 3.92 6.49
C HIS A 83 4.50 3.79 6.34
N VAL A 84 3.86 4.85 5.84
CA VAL A 84 2.44 4.82 5.49
C VAL A 84 2.25 5.17 4.02
N ALA A 85 1.28 4.53 3.38
CA ALA A 85 0.93 4.80 2.00
C ALA A 85 -0.59 4.73 1.82
N PHE A 86 -1.15 5.72 1.13
CA PHE A 86 -2.57 5.77 0.82
C PHE A 86 -2.87 4.80 -0.32
N VAL A 87 -3.90 3.97 -0.14
CA VAL A 87 -4.37 3.01 -1.14
C VAL A 87 -5.33 3.72 -2.08
N ARG A 88 -4.85 3.99 -3.30
CA ARG A 88 -5.65 4.63 -4.34
C ARG A 88 -6.62 3.65 -5.00
N GLU A 89 -6.18 2.42 -5.22
CA GLU A 89 -6.92 1.44 -6.00
C GLU A 89 -6.49 0.02 -5.61
N VAL A 90 -7.46 -0.88 -5.49
CA VAL A 90 -7.22 -2.32 -5.43
C VAL A 90 -7.33 -2.88 -6.84
N VAL A 91 -6.21 -3.34 -7.40
CA VAL A 91 -6.14 -3.80 -8.80
C VAL A 91 -6.59 -5.25 -8.91
N ASN A 92 -6.13 -6.08 -7.98
CA ASN A 92 -6.51 -7.49 -7.82
C ASN A 92 -6.13 -7.97 -6.41
N ASP A 93 -6.37 -9.25 -6.13
CA ASP A 93 -6.13 -9.90 -4.84
C ASP A 93 -4.71 -9.71 -4.27
N ARG A 94 -3.71 -9.45 -5.13
CA ARG A 94 -2.30 -9.28 -4.75
C ARG A 94 -1.70 -7.94 -5.11
N GLN A 95 -2.43 -7.02 -5.75
CA GLN A 95 -1.84 -5.79 -6.26
C GLN A 95 -2.71 -4.58 -5.94
N ILE A 96 -2.07 -3.54 -5.41
CA ILE A 96 -2.68 -2.24 -5.13
C ILE A 96 -1.86 -1.10 -5.73
N ARG A 97 -2.53 0.04 -5.97
CA ARG A 97 -1.88 1.31 -6.32
C ARG A 97 -1.81 2.22 -5.11
N LEU A 98 -0.63 2.78 -4.88
CA LEU A 98 -0.33 3.62 -3.74
C LEU A 98 -0.02 5.05 -4.17
N ASN A 99 -0.44 5.99 -3.33
CA ASN A 99 0.08 7.34 -3.29
C ASN A 99 0.85 7.52 -1.98
N HIS A 100 2.11 7.93 -2.07
CA HIS A 100 2.96 8.14 -0.89
C HIS A 100 4.10 9.12 -1.18
N ALA A 101 4.87 9.46 -0.15
CA ALA A 101 6.03 10.31 -0.30
C ALA A 101 7.23 9.76 0.47
N ASN A 102 8.43 10.20 0.10
CA ASN A 102 9.69 9.84 0.75
C ASN A 102 10.03 8.34 0.69
N TRP A 103 9.59 7.66 -0.37
CA TRP A 103 9.86 6.23 -0.58
C TRP A 103 11.13 6.02 -1.42
N SER A 104 11.07 6.31 -2.72
CA SER A 104 12.20 6.09 -3.63
C SER A 104 13.34 7.09 -3.44
N SER A 105 13.01 8.33 -3.08
CA SER A 105 14.00 9.36 -2.77
C SER A 105 13.48 10.36 -1.75
N ARG A 106 14.40 11.09 -1.11
CA ARG A 106 14.07 11.97 0.00
C ARG A 106 13.08 13.06 -0.42
N GLY A 107 11.90 13.06 0.18
CA GLY A 107 10.89 14.09 -0.06
C GLY A 107 10.08 13.96 -1.36
N MET A 108 10.38 12.96 -2.20
CA MET A 108 9.68 12.76 -3.47
C MET A 108 8.26 12.28 -3.22
N VAL A 109 7.29 12.88 -3.91
CA VAL A 109 5.91 12.40 -3.96
C VAL A 109 5.78 11.46 -5.15
N GLU A 110 5.17 10.31 -4.91
CA GLU A 110 4.96 9.28 -5.92
C GLU A 110 3.49 8.85 -5.88
N SER A 111 2.86 8.87 -7.04
CA SER A 111 1.45 8.48 -7.23
C SER A 111 1.36 7.27 -8.13
N ASN A 112 0.31 6.46 -7.94
CA ASN A 112 0.08 5.24 -8.74
C ASN A 112 1.19 4.18 -8.64
N VAL A 113 1.91 4.17 -7.53
CA VAL A 113 3.01 3.23 -7.27
C VAL A 113 2.43 1.83 -7.01
N LEU A 114 2.94 0.82 -7.71
CA LEU A 114 2.51 -0.56 -7.49
C LEU A 114 3.05 -1.07 -6.14
N ALA A 115 2.19 -1.70 -5.35
CA ALA A 115 2.61 -2.64 -4.32
C ALA A 115 1.99 -4.01 -4.59
N GLU A 116 2.78 -5.05 -4.31
CA GLU A 116 2.41 -6.44 -4.54
C GLU A 116 2.53 -7.23 -3.24
N ASP A 117 1.49 -7.97 -2.89
CA ASP A 117 1.49 -8.94 -1.80
C ASP A 117 2.30 -10.17 -2.20
N VAL A 118 3.40 -10.37 -1.47
CA VAL A 118 4.31 -11.51 -1.62
C VAL A 118 4.25 -12.43 -0.41
N SER A 119 3.23 -12.28 0.44
CA SER A 119 2.96 -13.20 1.54
C SER A 119 2.64 -14.60 1.01
N PRO A 120 3.10 -15.67 1.69
CA PRO A 120 2.75 -17.04 1.34
C PRO A 120 1.23 -17.28 1.35
N ASP A 121 0.53 -16.66 2.29
CA ASP A 121 -0.88 -16.95 2.60
C ASP A 121 -1.88 -16.00 1.92
N ASN A 122 -1.41 -15.06 1.09
CA ASN A 122 -2.24 -14.02 0.45
C ASN A 122 -2.96 -13.11 1.46
N ASP A 123 -2.31 -12.82 2.57
CA ASP A 123 -2.87 -12.12 3.72
C ASP A 123 -2.32 -10.69 3.89
N TRP A 124 -1.61 -10.20 2.87
CA TRP A 124 -0.96 -8.88 2.86
C TRP A 124 0.05 -8.64 3.99
N SER A 125 0.48 -9.69 4.69
CA SER A 125 1.44 -9.57 5.79
C SER A 125 2.83 -9.12 5.32
N VAL A 126 3.15 -9.31 4.04
CA VAL A 126 4.44 -8.95 3.43
C VAL A 126 4.25 -8.41 2.02
N VAL A 127 4.75 -7.21 1.74
CA VAL A 127 4.65 -6.59 0.43
C VAL A 127 6.01 -6.24 -0.17
N LYS A 128 6.07 -6.20 -1.49
CA LYS A 128 7.08 -5.46 -2.23
C LYS A 128 6.44 -4.20 -2.79
N VAL A 129 7.20 -3.12 -2.83
CA VAL A 129 6.74 -1.84 -3.38
C VAL A 129 7.64 -1.45 -4.53
N TRP A 130 7.05 -0.94 -5.60
CA TRP A 130 7.76 -0.42 -6.76
C TRP A 130 8.77 0.65 -6.36
N HIS A 131 9.90 0.66 -7.05
CA HIS A 131 10.97 1.64 -6.84
C HIS A 131 11.22 2.39 -8.15
N THR A 132 10.81 3.65 -8.16
CA THR A 132 10.79 4.48 -9.38
C THR A 132 12.15 4.61 -10.05
N PRO A 133 13.27 4.86 -9.34
CA PRO A 133 14.59 4.97 -9.94
C PRO A 133 15.06 3.71 -10.68
N THR A 134 14.63 2.53 -10.23
CA THR A 134 14.97 1.26 -10.92
C THR A 134 13.93 0.83 -11.93
N GLY A 135 12.75 1.44 -11.96
CA GLY A 135 11.68 1.10 -12.91
C GLY A 135 11.18 -0.33 -12.78
N GLN A 136 11.20 -0.89 -11.56
CA GLN A 136 10.77 -2.26 -11.29
C GLN A 136 10.29 -2.41 -9.84
N LEU A 137 9.67 -3.54 -9.54
CA LEU A 137 9.32 -3.93 -8.18
C LEU A 137 10.58 -3.98 -7.30
N GLY A 138 10.50 -3.39 -6.10
CA GLY A 138 11.61 -3.40 -5.15
C GLY A 138 12.00 -4.82 -4.74
N ILE A 139 13.26 -5.01 -4.35
CA ILE A 139 13.79 -6.32 -3.95
C ILE A 139 13.46 -6.69 -2.50
N THR A 140 13.12 -5.70 -1.67
CA THR A 140 12.91 -5.86 -0.23
C THR A 140 11.48 -6.29 0.08
N ASN A 141 11.35 -7.33 0.89
CA ASN A 141 10.09 -7.78 1.47
C ASN A 141 9.79 -6.97 2.73
N TYR A 142 8.79 -6.09 2.67
CA TYR A 142 8.41 -5.24 3.78
C TYR A 142 7.27 -5.85 4.58
N PRO A 143 7.45 -6.07 5.90
CA PRO A 143 6.35 -6.51 6.75
C PRO A 143 5.31 -5.40 6.92
N VAL A 144 4.04 -5.80 6.94
CA VAL A 144 2.88 -4.91 7.05
C VAL A 144 2.21 -5.12 8.41
N TYR A 145 1.71 -4.05 9.03
CA TYR A 145 0.79 -4.19 10.16
C TYR A 145 -0.61 -4.53 9.67
N GLY A 146 -1.08 -3.75 8.71
CA GLY A 146 -2.35 -3.92 8.02
C GLY A 146 -2.75 -2.61 7.33
N PHE A 147 -4.05 -2.43 7.19
CA PHE A 147 -4.69 -1.28 6.59
C PHE A 147 -5.57 -0.60 7.64
N ILE A 148 -5.52 0.73 7.68
CA ILE A 148 -6.43 1.57 8.46
C ILE A 148 -7.51 2.05 7.49
N TYR A 149 -8.78 1.77 7.80
CA TYR A 149 -9.91 2.05 6.91
C TYR A 149 -10.42 3.48 7.09
N ALA A 150 -10.87 4.08 5.99
CA ALA A 150 -11.50 5.38 6.03
C ALA A 150 -12.88 5.26 6.68
N ASP A 151 -13.29 6.26 7.46
CA ASP A 151 -14.64 6.27 8.00
C ASP A 151 -15.65 6.33 6.86
N ALA A 152 -16.78 5.63 6.98
CA ALA A 152 -17.80 5.53 5.93
C ALA A 152 -18.36 6.90 5.45
N ALA A 153 -18.09 7.99 6.17
CA ALA A 153 -18.45 9.35 5.78
C ALA A 153 -17.46 10.02 4.80
N GLY A 154 -16.28 9.42 4.55
CA GLY A 154 -15.21 9.97 3.72
C GLY A 154 -15.26 9.59 2.23
N THR A 155 -16.18 8.71 1.83
CA THR A 155 -16.43 8.44 0.41
C THR A 155 -17.12 9.67 -0.17
N ARG A 156 -16.34 10.58 -0.78
CA ARG A 156 -16.91 11.68 -1.56
C ARG A 156 -17.80 11.06 -2.63
N GLU A 157 -19.04 11.53 -2.72
CA GLU A 157 -20.07 11.06 -3.65
C GLU A 157 -19.58 11.02 -5.11
N ASP A 158 -18.56 11.83 -5.43
CA ASP A 158 -17.84 11.85 -6.70
C ASP A 158 -17.16 10.52 -7.08
N ASP A 159 -16.71 9.72 -6.10
CA ASP A 159 -16.08 8.40 -6.32
C ASP A 159 -17.13 7.29 -6.53
N LEU A 160 -18.35 7.47 -6.02
CA LEU A 160 -19.46 6.50 -6.14
C LEU A 160 -20.17 6.56 -7.50
N ILE A 161 -19.92 7.60 -8.31
CA ILE A 161 -20.49 7.73 -9.66
C ILE A 161 -19.73 6.85 -10.70
N GLY A 162 -18.58 6.28 -10.33
CA GLY A 162 -17.71 5.50 -11.24
C GLY A 162 -17.66 3.98 -11.04
N ALA A 163 -18.13 3.44 -9.91
CA ALA A 163 -17.99 2.02 -9.60
C ALA A 163 -19.34 1.28 -9.67
N PRO A 164 -19.49 0.21 -10.48
CA PRO A 164 -20.70 -0.60 -10.42
C PRO A 164 -20.77 -1.33 -9.07
N LEU A 165 -21.79 -0.95 -8.30
CA LEU A 165 -22.19 -1.55 -7.04
C LEU A 165 -22.54 -3.03 -7.26
N GLN A 166 -21.62 -3.96 -6.97
CA GLN A 166 -21.94 -5.39 -6.91
C GLN A 166 -22.54 -5.71 -5.54
N ILE A 167 -23.83 -5.40 -5.37
CA ILE A 167 -24.63 -6.04 -4.33
C ILE A 167 -25.04 -7.40 -4.90
N ALA A 168 -24.26 -8.43 -4.61
CA ALA A 168 -24.74 -9.81 -4.71
C ALA A 168 -25.76 -10.03 -3.58
N ALA A 169 -27.00 -9.60 -3.81
CA ALA A 169 -28.13 -10.05 -3.03
C ALA A 169 -28.28 -11.55 -3.31
N HIS A 170 -27.78 -12.37 -2.40
CA HIS A 170 -28.10 -13.78 -2.33
C HIS A 170 -29.58 -13.88 -1.92
N LEU A 171 -30.46 -13.80 -2.91
CA LEU A 171 -31.86 -14.18 -2.76
C LEU A 171 -31.97 -15.66 -3.09
N ASP A 172 -32.47 -16.40 -2.11
CA ASP A 172 -32.91 -17.79 -2.19
C ASP A 172 -33.61 -18.12 -3.51
N GLU A 173 -33.13 -19.16 -4.20
CA GLU A 173 -33.90 -19.82 -5.26
C GLU A 173 -34.50 -21.13 -4.70
N PRO A 174 -35.84 -21.30 -4.66
CA PRO A 174 -36.45 -22.53 -4.20
C PRO A 174 -36.45 -23.61 -5.29
N ALA A 175 -36.21 -24.84 -4.84
CA ALA A 175 -36.16 -26.10 -5.57
C ALA A 175 -37.18 -26.30 -6.71
N SER A 176 -36.72 -26.96 -7.78
CA SER A 176 -37.60 -27.75 -8.67
C SER A 176 -36.99 -29.14 -8.99
N LEU A 177 -37.88 -30.14 -8.93
CA LEU A 177 -37.67 -31.60 -8.82
C LEU A 177 -37.32 -32.32 -10.15
N PRO A 178 -36.95 -33.63 -10.13
CA PRO A 178 -36.20 -34.29 -11.20
C PRO A 178 -37.08 -34.95 -12.28
N ARG A 179 -36.57 -35.02 -13.52
CA ARG A 179 -37.19 -35.77 -14.61
C ARG A 179 -36.60 -37.19 -14.72
N ARG A 180 -37.44 -38.21 -14.46
CA ARG A 180 -37.18 -39.65 -14.72
C ARG A 180 -37.51 -40.01 -16.18
N GLY A 181 -36.74 -40.94 -16.75
CA GLY A 181 -37.14 -41.74 -17.92
C GLY A 181 -35.97 -42.31 -18.73
N ARG A 182 -35.31 -43.38 -18.25
CA ARG A 182 -35.30 -44.75 -18.82
C ARG A 182 -34.86 -44.90 -20.29
N THR A 183 -33.74 -45.60 -20.50
CA THR A 183 -33.73 -46.92 -21.17
C THR A 183 -32.43 -47.66 -20.85
N ALA A 184 -32.55 -48.99 -20.74
CA ALA A 184 -31.53 -49.93 -20.32
C ALA A 184 -30.97 -50.70 -21.52
N LEU A 185 -29.69 -51.10 -21.46
CA LEU A 185 -29.23 -52.36 -22.06
C LEU A 185 -27.95 -52.87 -21.37
N ALA A 186 -27.88 -54.20 -21.26
CA ALA A 186 -26.97 -55.08 -20.49
C ALA A 186 -25.46 -54.98 -20.89
N ALA A 187 -24.46 -55.58 -20.23
CA ALA A 187 -24.40 -56.88 -19.57
C ALA A 187 -23.07 -57.13 -18.79
N ARG A 188 -23.14 -58.10 -17.85
CA ARG A 188 -22.14 -59.15 -17.47
C ARG A 188 -20.88 -58.77 -16.64
N ALA A 189 -20.80 -59.36 -15.45
CA ALA A 189 -19.59 -59.64 -14.65
C ALA A 189 -19.31 -61.18 -14.67
N PRO A 190 -18.32 -61.78 -13.95
CA PRO A 190 -17.21 -61.23 -13.15
C PRO A 190 -15.84 -61.96 -13.34
N SER A 191 -14.74 -61.49 -12.70
CA SER A 191 -13.72 -62.37 -12.07
C SER A 191 -12.63 -61.60 -11.29
N GLY A 192 -12.42 -61.99 -10.02
CA GLY A 192 -11.21 -61.95 -9.14
C GLY A 192 -10.40 -60.64 -9.00
N GLY A 193 -9.72 -60.32 -7.89
CA GLY A 193 -9.41 -61.00 -6.63
C GLY A 193 -8.10 -60.42 -6.04
N GLY A 194 -8.06 -60.20 -4.72
CA GLY A 194 -6.86 -59.90 -3.89
C GLY A 194 -6.25 -58.49 -4.09
N GLY A 195 -5.72 -57.76 -3.12
CA GLY A 195 -5.29 -58.01 -1.74
C GLY A 195 -4.04 -57.15 -1.45
N SER A 196 -3.87 -56.70 -0.20
CA SER A 196 -2.66 -56.07 0.39
C SER A 196 -2.48 -54.55 0.15
N ALA A 197 -2.77 -53.67 1.12
CA ALA A 197 -2.04 -53.33 2.35
C ALA A 197 -0.70 -52.60 2.10
N ASN A 198 -0.62 -51.30 2.46
CA ASN A 198 0.32 -50.81 3.47
C ASN A 198 -0.02 -49.37 3.93
N GLN A 199 0.07 -49.15 5.24
CA GLN A 199 -0.20 -47.90 5.97
C GLN A 199 1.04 -46.96 6.03
N PRO A 200 0.85 -45.68 6.41
CA PRO A 200 1.89 -44.65 6.44
C PRO A 200 2.79 -44.73 7.69
N ARG A 201 4.03 -44.22 7.60
CA ARG A 201 4.96 -44.12 8.74
C ARG A 201 4.94 -42.72 9.32
N ASP A 202 4.58 -42.63 10.60
CA ASP A 202 4.79 -41.49 11.48
C ASP A 202 6.28 -41.40 11.90
N LEU A 203 6.83 -40.18 11.97
CA LEU A 203 8.15 -39.89 12.52
C LEU A 203 8.05 -38.75 13.54
N ILE A 204 7.82 -39.11 14.80
CA ILE A 204 8.16 -38.32 15.98
C ILE A 204 8.93 -39.27 16.90
N GLY A 205 10.14 -38.87 17.32
CA GLY A 205 10.88 -39.54 18.39
C GLY A 205 12.39 -39.60 18.16
N ASP A 206 13.12 -39.08 19.13
CA ASP A 206 14.50 -39.47 19.49
C ASP A 206 15.65 -38.74 18.80
N LEU A 207 16.05 -37.59 19.37
CA LEU A 207 17.46 -37.33 19.65
C LEU A 207 17.64 -36.23 20.72
N LEU A 208 17.41 -36.60 21.98
CA LEU A 208 17.96 -35.90 23.15
C LEU A 208 18.56 -36.97 24.05
N THR A 209 19.89 -37.06 24.11
CA THR A 209 20.69 -37.31 25.33
C THR A 209 22.19 -37.27 25.01
N GLU A 210 22.88 -36.44 25.79
CA GLU A 210 24.23 -36.60 26.37
C GLU A 210 25.45 -36.64 25.44
N VAL A 211 26.39 -35.70 25.65
CA VAL A 211 27.74 -35.97 26.21
C VAL A 211 28.30 -34.66 26.78
N ASP A 212 28.55 -34.66 28.10
CA ASP A 212 29.57 -33.86 28.80
C ASP A 212 30.97 -34.40 28.52
#